data_AF-A0A3B9BXK8-F1
#
_entry.id   AF-A0A3B9BXK8-F1
#
_cell.length_a   1.000
_cell.length_b   1.000
_cell.length_c   1.000
_cell.angle_alpha   90.00
_cell.angle_beta   90.00
_cell.angle_gamma   90.00
#
_symmetry.space_group_name_H-M   'P 1'
#
loop_
_entity.id
_entity.type
_entity.pdbx_description
1 polymer ?
#
loop_
_entity_poly.entity_id
_entity_poly.type
_entity_poly.pdbx_seq_one_letter_code
_entity_poly.pdbx_strand_id
1 'polypeptide(L)'
;METYKIQFIETLFTLGAFLTIRFILNYFVKLTVLKAYFKLVERKEILKMINLLLLIAFCIITISIWSVKQENILFVASSLLTVFGVALFAEMSILSNITACLILFFQHPIKIGDFISILQDGHPLEGEVIEISYFFMFIKTPNRGTLSIPNALLLKTAFIIESKPEEQH
;
A
#
# COMPACT_ATOMS: atom_id res chain seq x y z
N MET A 1 -2.11 -36.88 23.93
CA MET A 1 -2.26 -37.43 22.56
C MET A 1 -3.31 -36.68 21.75
N GLU A 2 -4.40 -36.17 22.34
CA GLU A 2 -5.44 -35.45 21.58
C GLU A 2 -4.99 -34.10 20.99
N THR A 3 -4.17 -33.32 21.71
CA THR A 3 -3.66 -32.02 21.21
C THR A 3 -2.88 -32.15 19.90
N TYR A 4 -2.06 -33.18 19.77
CA TYR A 4 -1.30 -33.45 18.54
C TYR A 4 -2.21 -33.85 17.37
N LYS A 5 -3.34 -34.52 17.62
CA LYS A 5 -4.33 -34.84 16.58
C LYS A 5 -5.01 -33.57 16.07
N ILE A 6 -5.33 -32.64 16.97
CA ILE A 6 -5.96 -31.36 16.63
C ILE A 6 -4.99 -30.51 15.78
N GLN A 7 -3.74 -30.35 16.22
CA GLN A 7 -2.71 -29.60 15.48
C GLN A 7 -2.46 -30.17 14.07
N PHE A 8 -2.54 -31.50 13.92
CA PHE A 8 -2.38 -32.15 12.63
C PHE A 8 -3.55 -31.85 11.68
N ILE A 9 -4.79 -31.87 12.18
CA ILE A 9 -5.98 -31.50 11.42
C ILE A 9 -5.95 -30.01 11.03
N GLU A 10 -5.57 -29.13 11.96
CA GLU A 10 -5.43 -27.69 11.70
C GLU A 10 -4.36 -27.40 10.63
N THR A 11 -3.23 -28.12 10.66
CA THR A 11 -2.18 -28.00 9.64
C THR A 11 -2.67 -28.48 8.28
N LEU A 12 -3.40 -29.61 8.22
CA LEU A 12 -3.96 -30.14 6.98
C LEU A 12 -5.00 -29.19 6.37
N PHE A 13 -5.87 -28.63 7.21
CA PHE A 13 -6.82 -27.59 6.81
C PHE A 13 -6.11 -26.35 6.29
N THR A 14 -5.09 -25.87 7.00
CA THR A 14 -4.28 -24.71 6.60
C THR A 14 -3.59 -24.93 5.27
N LEU A 15 -3.05 -26.13 5.03
CA LEU A 15 -2.46 -26.50 3.75
C LEU A 15 -3.50 -26.49 2.62
N GLY A 16 -4.69 -27.06 2.87
CA GLY A 16 -5.81 -27.01 1.92
C GLY A 16 -6.25 -25.58 1.60
N ALA A 17 -6.40 -24.74 2.63
CA ALA A 17 -6.71 -23.32 2.47
C ALA A 17 -5.62 -22.58 1.69
N PHE A 18 -4.34 -22.83 1.98
CA PHE A 18 -3.23 -22.23 1.24
C PHE A 18 -3.24 -22.60 -0.24
N LEU A 19 -3.42 -23.89 -0.57
CA LEU A 19 -3.45 -24.36 -1.96
C LEU A 19 -4.65 -23.80 -2.72
N THR A 20 -5.83 -23.76 -2.09
CA THR A 20 -7.05 -23.19 -2.70
C THR A 20 -6.92 -21.69 -2.93
N ILE A 21 -6.49 -20.92 -1.92
CA ILE A 21 -6.23 -19.48 -2.05
C ILE A 21 -5.17 -19.21 -3.13
N ARG A 22 -4.08 -19.97 -3.13
CA ARG A 22 -3.01 -19.85 -4.14
C ARG A 22 -3.53 -20.14 -5.54
N PHE A 23 -4.36 -21.16 -5.71
CA PHE A 23 -4.97 -21.49 -7.00
C PHE A 23 -5.90 -20.37 -7.48
N ILE A 24 -6.81 -19.92 -6.61
CA ILE A 24 -7.77 -18.83 -6.88
C ILE A 24 -7.03 -17.55 -7.26
N LEU A 25 -6.07 -17.09 -6.45
CA LEU A 25 -5.31 -15.88 -6.73
C LEU A 25 -4.53 -15.98 -8.04
N ASN A 26 -3.82 -17.09 -8.28
CA ASN A 26 -3.09 -17.28 -9.52
C ASN A 26 -4.04 -17.35 -10.73
N TYR A 27 -5.24 -17.91 -10.59
CA TYR A 27 -6.27 -17.96 -11.63
C TYR A 27 -6.79 -16.56 -11.95
N PHE A 28 -7.25 -15.80 -10.96
CA PHE A 28 -7.78 -14.44 -11.13
C PHE A 28 -6.74 -13.45 -11.66
N VAL A 29 -5.51 -13.49 -11.12
CA VAL A 29 -4.40 -12.65 -11.59
C VAL A 29 -4.05 -12.98 -13.05
N LYS A 30 -4.15 -14.26 -13.43
CA LYS A 30 -3.93 -14.69 -14.82
C LYS A 30 -5.05 -14.30 -15.77
N LEU A 31 -6.31 -14.28 -15.32
CA LEU A 31 -7.47 -14.04 -16.17
C LEU A 31 -7.83 -12.56 -16.32
N THR A 32 -7.77 -11.78 -15.24
CA THR A 32 -8.44 -10.47 -15.18
C THR A 32 -7.45 -9.31 -15.15
N VAL A 33 -6.44 -9.36 -14.27
CA VAL A 33 -5.65 -8.16 -13.92
C VAL A 33 -4.53 -7.85 -14.94
N LEU A 34 -3.94 -8.87 -15.56
CA LEU A 34 -2.70 -8.69 -16.35
C LEU A 34 -2.88 -8.76 -17.87
N LYS A 35 -4.06 -9.09 -18.38
CA LYS A 35 -4.35 -8.97 -19.83
C LYS A 35 -4.73 -7.55 -20.23
N ALA A 36 -5.28 -6.76 -19.31
CA ALA A 36 -5.85 -5.46 -19.60
C ALA A 36 -4.88 -4.28 -19.38
N TYR A 37 -3.86 -4.43 -18.53
CA TYR A 37 -3.04 -3.28 -18.06
C TYR A 37 -1.51 -3.45 -18.16
N PHE A 38 -0.98 -4.68 -18.29
CA PHE A 38 0.46 -4.94 -18.11
C PHE A 38 1.03 -5.87 -19.18
N LYS A 39 2.34 -5.74 -19.47
CA LYS A 39 3.06 -6.63 -20.39
C LYS A 39 3.23 -8.02 -19.77
N LEU A 40 3.44 -9.04 -20.61
CA LEU A 40 3.63 -10.44 -20.16
C LEU A 40 4.78 -10.62 -19.14
N VAL A 41 5.80 -9.75 -19.19
CA VAL A 41 6.95 -9.77 -18.27
C VAL A 41 6.54 -9.29 -16.86
N GLU A 42 5.85 -8.16 -16.76
CA GLU A 42 5.36 -7.58 -15.49
C GLU A 42 4.41 -8.54 -14.78
N ARG A 43 3.63 -9.31 -15.54
CA ARG A 43 2.74 -10.36 -15.02
C ARG A 43 3.46 -11.42 -14.21
N LYS A 44 4.62 -11.86 -14.69
CA LYS A 44 5.38 -12.93 -14.05
C LYS A 44 5.96 -12.46 -12.72
N GLU A 45 6.46 -11.24 -12.67
CA GLU A 45 7.02 -10.65 -11.45
C GLU A 45 5.96 -10.41 -10.38
N ILE A 46 4.78 -9.89 -10.76
CA ILE A 46 3.66 -9.71 -9.83
C ILE A 46 3.20 -11.05 -9.24
N LEU A 47 3.05 -12.08 -10.08
CA LEU A 47 2.69 -13.42 -9.61
C LEU A 47 3.76 -14.01 -8.68
N LYS A 48 5.05 -13.80 -8.98
CA LYS A 48 6.14 -14.26 -8.12
C LYS A 48 6.07 -13.59 -6.74
N MET A 49 5.83 -12.28 -6.69
CA MET A 49 5.67 -11.53 -5.45
C MET A 49 4.46 -12.02 -4.63
N ILE A 50 3.30 -12.21 -5.26
CA ILE A 50 2.09 -12.71 -4.58
C ILE A 50 2.33 -14.12 -4.01
N ASN A 51 2.93 -15.02 -4.80
CA ASN A 51 3.21 -16.38 -4.32
C ASN A 51 4.23 -16.40 -3.17
N LEU A 52 5.22 -15.50 -3.19
CA LEU A 52 6.18 -15.33 -2.10
C LEU A 52 5.48 -14.86 -0.81
N LEU A 53 4.62 -13.86 -0.89
CA LEU A 53 3.85 -13.36 0.26
C LEU A 53 2.93 -14.43 0.84
N LEU A 54 2.22 -15.19 -0.01
CA LEU A 54 1.39 -16.31 0.43
C LEU A 54 2.21 -17.40 1.13
N LEU A 55 3.41 -17.71 0.62
CA LEU A 55 4.31 -18.69 1.24
C LEU A 55 4.75 -18.22 2.63
N ILE A 56 5.14 -16.95 2.77
CA ILE A 56 5.52 -16.37 4.05
C ILE A 56 4.35 -16.45 5.05
N ALA A 57 3.15 -16.06 4.63
CA ALA A 57 1.95 -16.16 5.47
C ALA A 57 1.66 -17.60 5.90
N PHE A 58 1.76 -18.56 4.98
CA PHE A 58 1.58 -19.98 5.29
C PHE A 58 2.59 -20.49 6.32
N CYS A 59 3.88 -20.11 6.19
CA CYS A 59 4.90 -20.46 7.16
C CYS A 59 4.58 -19.89 8.55
N ILE A 60 4.17 -18.62 8.63
CA ILE A 60 3.82 -17.97 9.92
C ILE A 60 2.63 -18.68 10.59
N ILE A 61 1.56 -18.97 9.84
CA ILE A 61 0.38 -19.65 10.38
C ILE A 61 0.75 -21.06 10.86
N THR A 62 1.54 -21.80 10.06
CA THR A 62 1.99 -23.15 10.43
C THR A 62 2.83 -23.09 11.70
N ILE A 63 3.81 -22.19 11.79
CA ILE A 63 4.62 -22.03 13.02
C ILE A 63 3.72 -21.71 14.22
N SER A 64 2.69 -20.89 14.04
CA SER A 64 1.74 -20.55 15.11
C SER A 64 0.97 -21.77 15.61
N ILE A 65 0.43 -22.62 14.72
CA ILE A 65 -0.32 -23.84 15.09
C ILE A 65 0.54 -24.78 15.97
N TRP A 66 1.82 -24.93 15.62
CA TRP A 66 2.73 -25.81 16.35
C TRP A 66 3.32 -25.16 17.63
N SER A 67 3.36 -23.82 17.69
CA SER A 67 3.97 -23.08 18.81
C SER A 67 3.00 -22.69 19.93
N VAL A 68 1.69 -22.72 19.68
CA VAL A 68 0.70 -22.22 20.67
C VAL A 68 0.35 -23.30 21.71
N LYS A 69 0.88 -23.13 22.92
CA LYS A 69 0.22 -23.62 24.14
C LYS A 69 -0.84 -22.60 24.56
N GLN A 70 -2.06 -23.05 24.86
CA GLN A 70 -3.24 -22.19 25.11
C GLN A 70 -3.08 -21.20 26.29
N GLU A 71 -2.12 -21.43 27.18
CA GLU A 71 -1.82 -20.58 28.34
C GLU A 71 -1.15 -19.23 28.01
N ASN A 72 -0.74 -18.99 26.75
CA ASN A 72 0.13 -17.85 26.39
C ASN A 72 -0.45 -16.90 25.32
N ILE A 73 -1.77 -16.87 25.11
CA ILE A 73 -2.40 -16.05 24.06
C ILE A 73 -2.01 -14.56 24.18
N LEU A 74 -1.98 -14.02 25.40
CA LEU A 74 -1.56 -12.63 25.65
C LEU A 74 -0.09 -12.37 25.28
N PHE A 75 0.80 -13.32 25.55
CA PHE A 75 2.22 -13.22 25.21
C PHE A 75 2.46 -13.28 23.70
N VAL A 76 1.72 -14.14 22.99
CA VAL A 76 1.77 -14.20 21.53
C VAL A 76 1.21 -12.91 20.92
N ALA A 77 0.08 -12.41 21.43
CA ALA A 77 -0.52 -11.17 20.97
C ALA A 77 0.41 -9.96 21.17
N SER A 78 1.05 -9.84 22.34
CA SER A 78 1.99 -8.74 22.62
C SER A 78 3.25 -8.81 21.74
N SER A 79 3.77 -10.01 21.50
CA SER A 79 4.91 -10.23 20.60
C SER A 79 4.57 -9.83 19.16
N LEU A 80 3.40 -10.24 18.66
CA LEU A 80 2.92 -9.84 17.34
C LEU A 80 2.75 -8.33 17.24
N LEU A 81 2.11 -7.69 18.23
CA LEU A 81 1.96 -6.23 18.28
C LEU A 81 3.31 -5.53 18.26
N THR A 82 4.31 -6.06 18.96
CA THR A 82 5.67 -5.51 18.97
C THR A 82 6.32 -5.60 17.59
N VAL A 83 6.24 -6.76 16.93
CA VAL A 83 6.77 -6.94 15.57
C VAL A 83 6.05 -6.03 14.57
N PHE A 84 4.72 -5.95 14.64
CA PHE A 84 3.94 -5.03 13.80
C PHE A 84 4.31 -3.57 14.04
N GLY A 85 4.47 -3.16 15.31
CA GLY A 85 4.91 -1.82 15.66
C GLY A 85 6.27 -1.48 15.04
N VAL A 86 7.25 -2.38 15.13
CA VAL A 86 8.59 -2.20 14.53
C VAL A 86 8.51 -2.19 13.00
N ALA A 87 7.70 -3.06 12.39
CA ALA A 87 7.53 -3.08 10.93
C ALA A 87 6.90 -1.78 10.40
N LEU A 88 5.88 -1.26 11.08
CA LEU A 88 5.27 0.03 10.75
C LEU A 88 6.24 1.20 10.97
N PHE A 89 7.07 1.12 12.01
CA PHE A 89 8.12 2.11 12.27
C PHE A 89 9.18 2.10 11.16
N ALA A 90 9.56 0.93 10.66
CA ALA A 90 10.47 0.81 9.53
C ALA A 90 9.88 1.40 8.23
N GLU A 91 8.57 1.19 8.00
CA GLU A 91 7.87 1.61 6.78
C GLU A 91 7.04 2.89 6.95
N MET A 92 7.42 3.79 7.86
CA MET A 92 6.66 5.02 8.17
C MET A 92 6.28 5.86 6.95
N SER A 93 7.07 5.81 5.88
CA SER A 93 6.78 6.52 4.64
C SER A 93 5.42 6.10 4.04
N ILE A 94 5.12 4.80 4.05
CA ILE A 94 3.85 4.26 3.52
C ILE A 94 2.68 4.81 4.34
N LEU A 95 2.75 4.69 5.67
CA LEU A 95 1.71 5.14 6.58
C LEU A 95 1.52 6.67 6.49
N SER A 96 2.62 7.42 6.42
CA SER A 96 2.59 8.88 6.31
C SER A 96 1.95 9.34 5.00
N ASN A 97 2.23 8.68 3.87
CA ASN A 97 1.66 9.06 2.58
C ASN A 97 0.17 8.74 2.48
N ILE A 98 -0.28 7.58 2.99
CA ILE A 98 -1.70 7.23 3.04
C ILE A 98 -2.46 8.21 3.95
N THR A 99 -1.91 8.52 5.13
CA THR A 99 -2.50 9.49 6.04
C THR A 99 -2.57 10.87 5.40
N ALA A 100 -1.51 11.29 4.70
CA ALA A 100 -1.48 12.55 3.97
C ALA A 100 -2.51 12.61 2.84
N CYS A 101 -2.70 11.51 2.10
CA CYS A 101 -3.76 11.40 1.09
C CYS A 101 -5.15 11.66 1.68
N LEU A 102 -5.47 11.05 2.83
CA LEU A 102 -6.74 11.27 3.52
C LEU A 102 -6.89 12.73 3.96
N ILE A 103 -5.84 13.35 4.50
CA ILE A 103 -5.86 14.76 4.89
C ILE A 103 -6.10 15.66 3.66
N LEU A 104 -5.39 15.41 2.55
CA LEU A 104 -5.54 16.17 1.31
C LEU A 104 -6.95 16.08 0.75
N PHE A 105 -7.59 14.90 0.79
CA PHE A 105 -8.94 14.71 0.26
C PHE A 105 -10.07 15.24 1.15
N PHE A 106 -9.95 15.07 2.47
CA PHE A 106 -11.08 15.32 3.38
C PHE A 106 -10.94 16.61 4.20
N GLN A 107 -9.72 17.07 4.46
CA GLN A 107 -9.47 18.18 5.39
C GLN A 107 -8.84 19.39 4.69
N HIS A 108 -8.04 19.17 3.65
CA HIS A 108 -7.41 20.24 2.90
C HIS A 108 -8.36 20.77 1.80
N PRO A 109 -8.39 22.10 1.53
CA PRO A 109 -9.25 22.67 0.49
C PRO A 109 -8.81 22.37 -0.96
N ILE A 110 -7.72 21.62 -1.15
CA ILE A 110 -7.13 21.36 -2.47
C ILE A 110 -7.98 20.33 -3.23
N LYS A 111 -8.19 20.58 -4.52
CA LYS A 111 -8.98 19.72 -5.40
C LYS A 111 -8.21 19.39 -6.67
N ILE A 112 -8.65 18.32 -7.32
CA ILE A 112 -8.17 17.98 -8.67
C ILE A 112 -8.62 19.10 -9.62
N GLY A 113 -7.68 19.61 -10.41
CA GLY A 113 -7.84 20.76 -11.30
C GLY A 113 -7.41 22.11 -10.71
N ASP A 114 -6.99 22.15 -9.44
CA ASP A 114 -6.42 23.36 -8.85
C ASP A 114 -5.01 23.61 -9.38
N PHE A 115 -4.67 24.88 -9.61
CA PHE A 115 -3.32 25.28 -9.94
C PHE A 115 -2.56 25.59 -8.65
N ILE A 116 -1.41 24.96 -8.45
CA ILE A 116 -0.62 25.11 -7.24
C ILE A 116 0.82 25.52 -7.55
N SER A 117 1.40 26.31 -6.65
CA SER A 117 2.79 26.73 -6.71
C SER A 117 3.53 26.24 -5.47
N ILE A 118 4.51 25.36 -5.66
CA ILE A 118 5.29 24.73 -4.61
C ILE A 118 6.67 25.39 -4.58
N LEU A 119 7.11 25.85 -3.41
CA LEU A 119 8.44 26.44 -3.28
C LEU A 119 9.49 25.33 -3.13
N GLN A 120 10.31 25.13 -4.16
CA GLN A 120 11.39 24.15 -4.15
C GLN A 120 12.72 24.84 -4.47
N ASP A 121 13.70 24.73 -3.56
CA ASP A 121 15.05 25.28 -3.74
C ASP A 121 15.09 26.77 -4.15
N GLY A 122 14.15 27.56 -3.64
CA GLY A 122 14.04 29.00 -3.91
C GLY A 122 13.33 29.36 -5.22
N HIS A 123 12.85 28.38 -5.99
CA HIS A 123 12.08 28.60 -7.21
C HIS A 123 10.65 28.07 -7.06
N PRO A 124 9.62 28.86 -7.40
CA PRO A 124 8.25 28.37 -7.44
C PRO A 124 8.12 27.38 -8.60
N LEU A 125 7.64 26.19 -8.29
CA LEU A 125 7.22 25.21 -9.28
C LEU A 125 5.70 25.22 -9.36
N GLU A 126 5.21 25.70 -10.49
CA GLU A 126 3.79 25.83 -10.78
C GLU A 126 3.25 24.65 -11.59
N GLY A 127 2.01 24.25 -11.31
CA GLY A 127 1.30 23.28 -12.12
C GLY A 127 -0.09 22.94 -11.64
N GLU A 128 -0.83 22.22 -12.48
CA GLU A 128 -2.21 21.80 -12.20
C GLU A 128 -2.23 20.41 -11.55
N VAL A 129 -2.99 20.25 -10.47
CA VAL A 129 -3.20 18.94 -9.82
C VAL A 129 -4.07 18.07 -10.72
N ILE A 130 -3.49 17.01 -11.30
CA ILE A 130 -4.22 16.11 -12.21
C ILE A 130 -4.80 14.89 -11.49
N GLU A 131 -4.14 14.41 -10.44
CA GLU A 131 -4.55 13.23 -9.70
C GLU A 131 -3.96 13.24 -8.29
N ILE A 132 -4.75 12.81 -7.31
CA ILE A 132 -4.28 12.50 -5.96
C ILE A 132 -4.46 11.00 -5.74
N SER A 133 -3.38 10.25 -5.76
CA SER A 133 -3.36 8.80 -5.51
C SER A 133 -3.02 8.52 -4.05
N TYR A 134 -3.01 7.23 -3.65
CA TYR A 134 -2.74 6.85 -2.24
C TYR A 134 -1.35 7.30 -1.76
N PHE A 135 -0.35 7.23 -2.63
CA PHE A 135 1.04 7.52 -2.26
C PHE A 135 1.56 8.85 -2.82
N PHE A 136 1.09 9.23 -4.00
CA PHE A 136 1.62 10.36 -4.75
C PHE A 136 0.49 11.25 -5.26
N MET A 137 0.77 12.55 -5.32
CA MET A 137 0.03 13.52 -6.10
C MET A 137 0.76 13.75 -7.41
N PHE A 138 0.01 13.78 -8.50
CA PHE A 138 0.51 14.09 -9.82
C PHE A 138 0.12 15.51 -10.21
N ILE A 139 1.12 16.29 -10.62
CA ILE A 139 0.98 17.71 -10.97
C ILE A 139 1.48 17.88 -12.39
N LYS A 140 0.68 18.45 -13.27
CA LYS A 140 1.07 18.76 -14.64
C LYS A 140 1.68 20.15 -14.70
N THR A 141 2.98 20.20 -14.94
CA THR A 141 3.72 21.46 -15.13
C THR A 141 3.64 21.89 -16.59
N PRO A 142 3.51 23.20 -16.90
CA PRO A 142 3.42 23.69 -18.28
C PRO A 142 4.59 23.27 -19.19
N ASN A 143 5.81 23.21 -18.63
CA ASN A 143 7.06 23.05 -19.41
C ASN A 143 7.88 21.79 -19.07
N ARG A 144 7.46 21.00 -18.05
CA ARG A 144 8.27 19.91 -17.49
C ARG A 144 7.57 18.54 -17.47
N GLY A 145 6.37 18.45 -18.04
CA GLY A 145 5.57 17.21 -18.02
C GLY A 145 4.84 17.00 -16.69
N THR A 146 4.65 15.74 -16.30
CA THR A 146 3.96 15.37 -15.05
C THR A 146 4.98 15.16 -13.94
N LEU A 147 4.90 15.98 -12.89
CA LEU A 147 5.63 15.78 -11.65
C LEU A 147 4.84 14.85 -10.73
N SER A 148 5.54 13.93 -10.07
CA SER A 148 4.99 13.06 -9.03
C SER A 148 5.62 13.41 -7.69
N ILE A 149 4.80 13.80 -6.71
CA ILE A 149 5.25 14.19 -5.36
C ILE A 149 4.59 13.27 -4.33
N PRO A 150 5.35 12.69 -3.38
CA PRO A 150 4.76 11.97 -2.27
C PRO A 150 3.78 12.86 -1.49
N ASN A 151 2.59 12.37 -1.19
CA ASN A 151 1.56 13.14 -0.47
C ASN A 151 2.08 13.69 0.86
N ALA A 152 2.85 12.89 1.58
CA ALA A 152 3.45 13.28 2.85
C ALA A 152 4.50 14.39 2.70
N LEU A 153 5.20 14.44 1.56
CA LEU A 153 6.15 15.52 1.29
C LEU A 153 5.40 16.81 0.99
N LEU A 154 4.35 16.74 0.16
CA LEU A 154 3.54 17.91 -0.20
C LEU A 154 2.94 18.60 1.02
N LEU A 155 2.38 17.84 1.96
CA LEU A 155 1.82 18.42 3.20
C LEU A 155 2.86 19.03 4.14
N LYS A 156 4.13 18.62 4.02
CA LYS A 156 5.23 19.19 4.82
C LYS A 156 5.83 20.43 4.18
N THR A 157 5.64 20.62 2.88
CA THR A 157 6.08 21.80 2.14
C THR A 157 5.00 22.87 2.12
N ALA A 158 5.38 24.14 2.19
CA ALA A 158 4.44 25.22 1.93
C ALA A 158 4.15 25.30 0.42
N PHE A 159 2.88 25.42 0.07
CA PHE A 159 2.43 25.64 -1.30
C PHE A 159 1.26 26.61 -1.32
N ILE A 160 1.08 27.28 -2.45
CA ILE A 160 0.01 28.24 -2.69
C ILE A 160 -0.99 27.58 -3.64
N ILE A 161 -2.28 27.69 -3.33
CA ILE A 161 -3.36 27.37 -4.28
C ILE A 161 -3.68 28.68 -5.01
N GLU A 162 -3.37 28.71 -6.29
CA GLU A 162 -3.64 29.86 -7.14
C GLU A 162 -5.10 29.83 -7.59
N SER A 163 -5.77 30.96 -7.50
CA SER A 163 -7.04 31.17 -8.17
C SER A 163 -6.79 31.08 -9.68
N LYS A 164 -7.56 30.23 -10.39
CA LYS A 164 -7.56 30.21 -11.87
C LYS A 164 -7.50 31.64 -12.40
N PRO A 165 -6.60 31.97 -13.33
CA PRO A 165 -6.59 33.30 -13.92
C PRO A 165 -7.99 33.53 -14.48
N GLU A 166 -8.65 34.59 -14.01
CA GLU A 166 -9.90 35.04 -14.61
C GLU A 166 -9.62 35.21 -16.11
N GLU A 167 -10.32 34.42 -16.93
CA GLU A 167 -10.35 34.68 -18.37
C GLU A 167 -10.92 36.09 -18.53
N GLN A 168 -10.02 37.07 -18.71
CA GLN A 168 -10.38 38.43 -19.04
C GLN A 168 -11.07 38.38 -20.41
N HIS A 169 -12.41 38.43 -20.36
CA HIS A 169 -13.30 38.60 -21.50
C HIS A 169 -13.00 39.90 -22.26
#